data_AF-A0A962UW85-F1
#
_entry.id   AF-A0A962UW85-F1
#
_cell.length_a   1.000
_cell.length_b   1.000
_cell.length_c   1.000
_cell.angle_alpha   90.00
_cell.angle_beta   90.00
_cell.angle_gamma   90.00
#
_symmetry.space_group_name_H-M   'P 1'
#
loop_
_entity.id
_entity.type
_entity.pdbx_description
1 polymer ?
#
loop_
_entity_poly.entity_id
_entity_poly.type
_entity_poly.pdbx_seq_one_letter_code
_entity_poly.pdbx_strand_id
1 'polypeptide(L)' 'MKIHILGICGTFMGGIALIARALGHEVSGSDANVYPPM' A
#
# COMPACT_ATOMS: atom_id res chain seq x y z
N MET A 1 -3.97 13.82 -2.01
CA MET A 1 -4.20 13.01 -3.22
C MET A 1 -4.64 11.61 -2.79
N LYS A 2 -5.48 10.95 -3.59
CA LYS A 2 -5.93 9.58 -3.31
C LYS A 2 -5.18 8.60 -4.21
N ILE A 3 -4.46 7.66 -3.60
CA ILE A 3 -3.60 6.69 -4.28
C ILE A 3 -4.18 5.30 -4.03
N HIS A 4 -4.41 4.56 -5.11
CA HIS A 4 -4.86 3.17 -5.05
C HIS A 4 -3.77 2.26 -5.62
N ILE A 5 -3.29 1.32 -4.80
CA ILE A 5 -2.16 0.45 -5.14
C ILE A 5 -2.67 -0.97 -5.40
N LEU A 6 -2.47 -1.46 -6.63
CA LEU A 6 -2.68 -2.87 -6.97
C LEU A 6 -1.42 -3.66 -6.62
N GLY A 7 -1.55 -4.78 -5.93
CA GLY A 7 -0.41 -5.53 -5.42
C GLY A 7 0.15 -4.94 -4.12
N ILE A 8 -0.68 -4.29 -3.30
CA ILE A 8 -0.24 -3.57 -2.09
C ILE A 8 0.42 -4.51 -1.06
N CYS A 9 0.13 -5.82 -1.13
CA CYS A 9 0.67 -6.80 -0.22
C CYS A 9 2.14 -7.17 -0.49
N GLY A 10 2.72 -6.73 -1.61
CA GLY A 10 4.15 -6.94 -1.88
C GLY A 10 5.03 -6.05 -0.99
N THR A 11 6.17 -6.56 -0.50
CA THR A 11 7.10 -5.82 0.40
C THR A 11 7.49 -4.44 -0.14
N PHE A 12 7.77 -4.35 -1.44
CA PHE A 12 8.11 -3.09 -2.09
C PHE A 12 6.91 -2.12 -2.13
N MET A 13 5.74 -2.64 -2.52
CA MET A 13 4.51 -1.85 -2.64
C MET A 13 3.98 -1.38 -1.29
N GLY A 14 4.09 -2.21 -0.25
CA GLY A 14 3.80 -1.84 1.14
C GLY A 14 4.73 -0.74 1.64
N GLY A 15 6.03 -0.79 1.31
CA GLY A 15 6.97 0.28 1.59
C GLY A 15 6.59 1.61 0.94
N ILE A 16 6.21 1.58 -0.35
CA ILE A 16 5.69 2.76 -1.05
C ILE A 16 4.41 3.29 -0.40
N ALA A 17 3.48 2.40 -0.04
CA ALA A 17 2.23 2.76 0.61
C ALA A 17 2.47 3.49 1.94
N LEU A 18 3.45 3.05 2.72
CA LEU A 18 3.85 3.69 3.98
C LEU A 18 4.46 5.08 3.75
N ILE A 19 5.34 5.24 2.76
CA ILE A 19 5.92 6.54 2.42
C ILE A 19 4.82 7.50 1.94
N ALA A 20 3.93 7.04 1.06
CA ALA A 20 2.82 7.85 0.56
C ALA A 20 1.88 8.30 1.69
N ARG A 21 1.61 7.42 2.67
CA ARG A 21 0.88 7.79 3.90
C ARG A 21 1.62 8.82 4.73
N ALA A 22 2.93 8.67 4.91
CA ALA A 22 3.76 9.62 5.66
C ALA A 22 3.80 11.02 5.01
N LEU A 23 3.68 11.08 3.68
CA LEU A 23 3.57 12.33 2.92
C LEU A 23 2.16 12.94 2.94
N GLY A 24 1.21 12.37 3.69
CA GLY A 24 -0.15 12.89 3.83
C GLY A 24 -1.09 12.52 2.68
N HIS A 25 -0.76 11.48 1.91
CA HIS A 25 -1.68 10.96 0.90
C HIS A 25 -2.65 9.94 1.49
N GLU A 26 -3.87 9.91 0.97
CA GLU A 26 -4.85 8.86 1.27
C GLU A 26 -4.48 7.63 0.43
N VAL A 27 -4.08 6.54 1.07
CA VAL A 27 -3.65 5.32 0.40
C VAL A 27 -4.66 4.21 0.65
N SER A 28 -5.02 3.52 -0.43
CA SER A 28 -5.84 2.31 -0.44
C SER A 28 -5.17 1.28 -1.36
N GLY A 29 -5.54 0.01 -1.27
CA GLY A 29 -4.99 -0.98 -2.18
C GLY A 29 -5.80 -2.27 -2.25
N SER A 30 -5.46 -3.08 -3.24
CA SER A 30 -6.04 -4.39 -3.49
C SER A 30 -4.92 -5.36 -3.78
N ASP A 31 -5.08 -6.61 -3.34
CA ASP A 31 -4.18 -7.71 -3.66
C ASP A 31 -4.97 -9.00 -3.80
N ALA A 32 -4.40 -9.97 -4.51
CA ALA A 32 -5.02 -11.28 -4.70
C ALA A 32 -4.92 -12.13 -3.42
N ASN A 33 -3.85 -11.95 -2.63
CA ASN A 33 -3.63 -12.65 -1.37
C ASN A 33 -3.10 -11.68 -0.32
N VAL A 34 -3.60 -11.82 0.91
CA VAL A 34 -3.06 -11.09 2.07
C VAL A 34 -2.18 -12.04 2.87
N TYR A 35 -0.91 -11.69 3.00
CA TYR A 35 0.04 -12.44 3.80
C TYR A 35 0.29 -11.67 5.11
N PRO A 36 -0.11 -12.21 6.28
CA PRO A 36 0.30 -11.65 7.56
C PRO A 36 1.84 -11.65 7.65
N PRO A 37 2.51 -10.61 8.20
CA PRO A 37 2.01 -9.62 9.16
C PRO A 37 1.86 -8.20 8.59
N MET A 38 1.23 -8.05 7.42
CA MET A 38 0.75 -6.72 7.02
C MET A 38 -0.43 -6.23 7.85
#